data_AF-A0A318UJG8-F1
#
_entry.id   AF-A0A318UJG8-F1
#
_cell.length_a   1.000
_cell.length_b   1.000
_cell.length_c   1.000
_cell.angle_alpha   90.00
_cell.angle_beta   90.00
_cell.angle_gamma   90.00
#
_symmetry.space_group_name_H-M   'P 1'
#
loop_
_entity.id
_entity.type
_entity.pdbx_description
1 polymer ?
#
loop_
_entity_poly.entity_id
_entity_poly.type
_entity_poly.pdbx_seq_one_letter_code
_entity_poly.pdbx_strand_id
1 'polypeptide(L)'
;MNKKVLLLSVNAIILGSPLISASCNITKTEQKQVLSKDGTELIQIGFKNGQIEAVPKTVKKVPTTLPKQITSLKDAFKENVNDKIEGIEKWDTSNITNMDGVFFGATKFNGDISKWNTSKVKTMKNMFDTANNFNADISKWNVSNVTNMDFLFIRASKFNQNISNWKTENLTTMRGIFKDAASFNQNISGWKTSKITDMASVFNGAKKFNQEIGNWDVSNVTDMSNMFQNTNEFNGNIKNWKVTKVTKMNNMFENALKFNQDISIWDTSNVTTMKSMFTDAKAFNQDLKNWKVDKVTNHQYFNNINRKENETWTNIPIKFKAKKK
;
A
#
# COMPACT_ATOMS: atom_id res chain seq x y z
N MET A 1 -60.72 -20.59 73.71
CA MET A 1 -60.95 -22.05 73.64
C MET A 1 -60.82 -22.47 72.18
N ASN A 2 -59.64 -22.85 71.69
CA ASN A 2 -59.04 -24.20 71.66
C ASN A 2 -59.79 -25.26 70.81
N LYS A 3 -59.09 -25.69 69.72
CA LYS A 3 -58.93 -27.08 69.19
C LYS A 3 -60.15 -27.74 68.49
N LYS A 4 -60.05 -28.56 67.44
CA LYS A 4 -58.98 -29.37 66.78
C LYS A 4 -59.57 -29.86 65.40
N VAL A 5 -58.87 -29.80 64.26
CA VAL A 5 -57.96 -30.79 63.59
C VAL A 5 -58.62 -31.90 62.73
N LEU A 6 -58.27 -31.97 61.42
CA LEU A 6 -57.64 -33.09 60.63
C LEU A 6 -57.50 -32.64 59.13
N LEU A 7 -56.32 -32.42 58.49
CA LEU A 7 -55.30 -33.33 57.86
C LEU A 7 -55.90 -34.28 56.80
N LEU A 8 -55.51 -34.35 55.50
CA LEU A 8 -54.23 -34.46 54.75
C LEU A 8 -54.49 -34.07 53.26
N SER A 9 -53.58 -33.76 52.33
CA SER A 9 -52.22 -34.25 52.03
C SER A 9 -51.45 -33.26 51.13
N VAL A 10 -50.13 -33.37 51.17
CA VAL A 10 -49.11 -32.58 50.45
C VAL A 10 -48.79 -33.27 49.11
N ASN A 11 -48.59 -32.49 48.04
CA ASN A 11 -47.56 -32.78 47.03
C ASN A 11 -47.09 -31.48 46.37
N ALA A 12 -45.81 -31.17 46.57
CA ALA A 12 -45.06 -30.17 45.81
C ALA A 12 -44.74 -30.72 44.41
N ILE A 13 -44.58 -29.85 43.40
CA ILE A 13 -43.53 -29.90 42.36
C ILE A 13 -43.71 -28.73 41.36
N ILE A 14 -42.75 -27.80 41.45
CA ILE A 14 -41.97 -27.13 40.39
C ILE A 14 -42.65 -26.19 39.36
N LEU A 15 -42.14 -24.96 39.41
CA LEU A 15 -42.24 -23.82 38.50
C LEU A 15 -41.85 -24.13 37.04
N GLY A 16 -42.56 -23.53 36.09
CA GLY A 16 -42.21 -23.59 34.67
C GLY A 16 -42.90 -22.51 33.84
N SER A 17 -42.63 -21.24 34.12
CA SER A 17 -42.93 -20.14 33.19
C SER A 17 -41.87 -20.13 32.08
N PRO A 18 -42.22 -20.15 30.78
CA PRO A 18 -41.22 -19.93 29.74
C PRO A 18 -40.83 -18.44 29.73
N LEU A 19 -39.62 -18.17 30.22
CA LEU A 19 -38.87 -16.96 29.92
C LEU A 19 -38.70 -16.86 28.40
N ILE A 20 -39.41 -15.92 27.77
CA ILE A 20 -39.07 -15.44 26.44
C ILE A 20 -37.83 -14.56 26.60
N SER A 21 -36.64 -15.16 26.56
CA SER A 21 -35.40 -14.43 26.30
C SER A 21 -35.25 -14.25 24.79
N ALA A 22 -36.07 -13.39 24.20
CA ALA A 22 -35.80 -12.88 22.86
C ALA A 22 -34.72 -11.81 22.99
N SER A 23 -33.44 -12.21 23.05
CA SER A 23 -32.34 -11.30 22.73
C SER A 23 -32.40 -11.02 21.24
N CYS A 24 -33.25 -10.05 20.88
CA CYS A 24 -33.33 -9.50 19.54
C CYS A 24 -32.02 -8.73 19.29
N ASN A 25 -30.97 -9.44 18.90
CA ASN A 25 -29.76 -8.86 18.33
C ASN A 25 -30.11 -8.35 16.92
N ILE A 26 -30.91 -7.29 16.84
CA ILE A 26 -30.93 -6.45 15.64
C ILE A 26 -29.55 -5.80 15.60
N THR A 27 -28.63 -6.40 14.84
CA THR A 27 -27.37 -5.73 14.52
C THR A 27 -27.73 -4.43 13.83
N LYS A 28 -27.58 -3.31 14.55
CA LYS A 28 -27.81 -1.98 14.00
C LYS A 28 -26.96 -1.86 12.74
N THR A 29 -27.62 -1.64 11.60
CA THR A 29 -26.93 -1.46 10.31
C THR A 29 -26.30 -0.07 10.22
N GLU A 30 -26.72 0.88 11.05
CA GLU A 30 -26.15 2.22 11.11
C GLU A 30 -26.15 2.81 12.52
N GLN A 31 -25.26 3.77 12.72
CA GLN A 31 -25.14 4.60 13.91
C GLN A 31 -24.51 5.93 13.51
N LYS A 32 -25.01 7.04 14.03
CA LYS A 32 -24.43 8.37 13.78
C LYS A 32 -23.26 8.65 14.71
N GLN A 33 -22.26 9.34 14.19
CA GLN A 33 -21.16 9.83 15.02
C GLN A 33 -21.63 10.92 16.00
N VAL A 34 -21.02 10.96 17.18
CA VAL A 34 -21.22 12.03 18.19
C VAL A 34 -19.85 12.55 18.59
N LEU A 35 -19.68 13.87 18.58
CA LEU A 35 -18.44 14.57 18.90
C LEU A 35 -18.56 15.30 20.23
N SER A 36 -17.43 15.57 20.87
CA SER A 36 -17.32 16.56 21.94
C SER A 36 -17.68 17.96 21.44
N LYS A 37 -18.03 18.85 22.36
CA LYS A 37 -18.40 20.25 22.04
C LYS A 37 -17.32 21.00 21.28
N ASP A 38 -16.05 20.69 21.54
CA ASP A 38 -14.88 21.30 20.88
C ASP A 38 -14.48 20.57 19.57
N GLY A 39 -15.13 19.47 19.23
CA GLY A 39 -14.86 18.69 18.01
C GLY A 39 -13.51 17.95 18.00
N THR A 40 -12.86 17.77 19.16
CA THR A 40 -11.55 17.10 19.24
C THR A 40 -11.62 15.64 19.72
N GLU A 41 -12.76 15.21 20.25
CA GLU A 41 -13.01 13.84 20.69
C GLU A 41 -14.26 13.28 20.01
N LEU A 42 -14.14 12.07 19.48
CA LEU A 42 -15.26 11.26 19.02
C LEU A 42 -15.81 10.50 20.23
N ILE A 43 -17.01 10.86 20.66
CA ILE A 43 -17.70 10.22 21.80
C ILE A 43 -18.37 8.92 21.34
N GLN A 44 -18.91 8.90 20.13
CA GLN A 44 -19.57 7.75 19.53
C GLN A 44 -19.13 7.55 18.10
N ILE A 45 -18.70 6.33 17.75
CA ILE A 45 -18.31 5.97 16.39
C ILE A 45 -19.55 5.88 15.50
N GLY A 46 -19.55 6.64 14.40
CA GLY A 46 -20.56 6.52 13.35
C GLY A 46 -20.18 5.43 12.35
N PHE A 47 -21.18 4.71 11.83
CA PHE A 47 -20.98 3.72 10.77
C PHE A 47 -22.30 3.47 10.01
N LYS A 48 -22.20 2.93 8.80
CA LYS A 48 -23.34 2.45 8.00
C LYS A 48 -22.93 1.22 7.21
N ASN A 49 -23.71 0.16 7.27
CA ASN A 49 -23.49 -1.12 6.57
C ASN A 49 -22.06 -1.68 6.77
N GLY A 50 -21.53 -1.61 8.00
CA GLY A 50 -20.19 -2.08 8.36
C GLY A 50 -19.02 -1.16 7.95
N GLN A 51 -19.29 -0.05 7.28
CA GLN A 51 -18.31 0.99 6.97
C GLN A 51 -18.35 2.08 8.06
N ILE A 52 -17.21 2.40 8.66
CA ILE A 52 -17.10 3.54 9.57
C ILE A 52 -17.35 4.87 8.81
N GLU A 53 -18.08 5.81 9.44
CA GLU A 53 -18.20 7.17 8.92
C GLU A 53 -16.84 7.88 9.06
N ALA A 54 -16.47 8.71 8.08
CA ALA A 54 -15.22 9.47 8.15
C ALA A 54 -15.21 10.36 9.41
N VAL A 55 -14.15 10.21 10.20
CA VAL A 55 -13.95 10.94 11.45
C VAL A 55 -13.42 12.34 11.10
N PRO A 56 -13.97 13.43 11.68
CA PRO A 56 -13.49 14.78 11.43
C PRO A 56 -12.00 14.91 11.68
N LYS A 57 -11.32 15.67 10.82
CA LYS A 57 -9.86 15.78 10.76
C LYS A 57 -9.21 16.28 12.06
N THR A 58 -9.96 17.01 12.88
CA THR A 58 -9.54 17.58 14.17
C THR A 58 -9.55 16.58 15.32
N VAL A 59 -10.22 15.43 15.15
CA VAL A 59 -10.37 14.44 16.22
C VAL A 59 -9.01 13.81 16.53
N LYS A 60 -8.61 13.91 17.80
CA LYS A 60 -7.37 13.35 18.35
C LYS A 60 -7.61 12.24 19.36
N LYS A 61 -8.87 11.92 19.65
CA LYS A 61 -9.28 10.89 20.61
C LYS A 61 -10.58 10.23 20.18
N VAL A 62 -10.66 8.91 20.27
CA VAL A 62 -11.83 8.09 19.90
C VAL A 62 -12.17 7.10 21.00
N PRO A 63 -13.35 6.45 20.97
CA PRO A 63 -13.66 5.38 21.89
C PRO A 63 -12.69 4.21 21.68
N THR A 64 -12.26 3.58 22.78
CA THR A 64 -11.25 2.51 22.74
C THR A 64 -11.78 1.19 22.19
N THR A 65 -13.10 1.07 22.01
CA THR A 65 -13.77 -0.12 21.48
C THR A 65 -14.32 0.17 20.09
N LEU A 66 -13.85 -0.56 19.10
CA LEU A 66 -14.41 -0.55 17.75
C LEU A 66 -15.68 -1.43 17.71
N PRO A 67 -16.84 -0.93 17.25
CA PRO A 67 -18.04 -1.76 17.10
C PRO A 67 -17.79 -2.99 16.22
N LYS A 68 -18.15 -4.19 16.73
CA LYS A 68 -17.85 -5.49 16.09
C LYS A 68 -18.39 -5.67 14.67
N GLN A 69 -19.45 -4.93 14.31
CA GLN A 69 -20.06 -4.95 12.98
C GLN A 69 -19.27 -4.15 11.92
N ILE A 70 -18.28 -3.36 12.33
CA ILE A 70 -17.42 -2.64 11.40
C ILE A 70 -16.48 -3.64 10.73
N THR A 71 -16.53 -3.67 9.40
CA THR A 71 -15.68 -4.48 8.53
C THR A 71 -14.82 -3.61 7.62
N SER A 72 -15.07 -2.31 7.55
CA SER A 72 -14.21 -1.38 6.79
C SER A 72 -13.89 -0.11 7.57
N LEU A 73 -12.59 0.21 7.56
CA LEU A 73 -12.03 1.47 8.04
C LEU A 73 -11.77 2.46 6.90
N LYS A 74 -12.35 2.23 5.73
CA LYS A 74 -12.05 3.04 4.55
C LYS A 74 -12.24 4.53 4.86
N ASP A 75 -11.22 5.33 4.55
CA ASP A 75 -11.19 6.78 4.75
C ASP A 75 -11.43 7.27 6.20
N ALA A 76 -11.36 6.39 7.21
CA ALA A 76 -11.77 6.69 8.59
C ALA A 76 -11.09 7.94 9.17
N PHE A 77 -9.80 8.12 8.94
CA PHE A 77 -8.98 9.23 9.44
C PHE A 77 -8.33 10.02 8.30
N LYS A 78 -8.99 10.05 7.14
CA LYS A 78 -8.53 10.80 5.98
C LYS A 78 -8.30 12.27 6.37
N GLU A 79 -7.11 12.75 6.05
CA GLU A 79 -6.62 14.12 6.24
C GLU A 79 -6.62 14.56 7.71
N ASN A 80 -6.57 13.61 8.65
CA ASN A 80 -6.43 13.93 10.07
C ASN A 80 -5.16 14.74 10.33
N VAL A 81 -5.28 15.81 11.14
CA VAL A 81 -4.21 16.78 11.33
C VAL A 81 -3.35 16.52 12.56
N ASN A 82 -3.62 15.44 13.30
CA ASN A 82 -2.91 15.07 14.52
C ASN A 82 -1.80 14.05 14.21
N ASP A 83 -0.76 14.05 15.04
CA ASP A 83 0.33 13.07 14.99
C ASP A 83 -0.07 11.72 15.59
N LYS A 84 -0.97 11.73 16.58
CA LYS A 84 -1.61 10.54 17.14
C LYS A 84 -3.12 10.72 17.25
N ILE A 85 -3.84 9.60 17.30
CA ILE A 85 -5.26 9.55 17.62
C ILE A 85 -5.44 8.57 18.78
N GLU A 86 -5.68 9.07 19.99
CA GLU A 86 -5.78 8.25 21.18
C GLU A 86 -6.99 7.31 21.12
N GLY A 87 -6.79 6.04 21.44
CA GLY A 87 -7.82 5.01 21.51
C GLY A 87 -7.78 4.01 20.35
N ILE A 88 -7.23 4.40 19.18
CA ILE A 88 -7.15 3.49 18.02
C ILE A 88 -6.18 2.33 18.25
N GLU A 89 -5.19 2.50 19.12
CA GLU A 89 -4.21 1.46 19.48
C GLU A 89 -4.85 0.27 20.21
N LYS A 90 -6.07 0.45 20.72
CA LYS A 90 -6.86 -0.56 21.45
C LYS A 90 -7.94 -1.22 20.60
N TRP A 91 -8.15 -0.76 19.37
CA TRP A 91 -9.18 -1.31 18.50
C TRP A 91 -8.89 -2.76 18.11
N ASP A 92 -9.88 -3.64 18.34
CA ASP A 92 -9.89 -4.97 17.73
C ASP A 92 -10.26 -4.85 16.25
N THR A 93 -9.25 -4.94 15.39
CA THR A 93 -9.39 -4.83 13.93
C THR A 93 -9.51 -6.19 13.24
N SER A 94 -9.72 -7.29 13.99
CA SER A 94 -9.76 -8.66 13.45
C SER A 94 -10.91 -8.95 12.47
N ASN A 95 -11.90 -8.05 12.35
CA ASN A 95 -12.99 -8.13 11.39
C ASN A 95 -12.81 -7.22 10.15
N ILE A 96 -11.75 -6.40 10.11
CA ILE A 96 -11.54 -5.45 9.04
C ILE A 96 -11.05 -6.15 7.77
N THR A 97 -11.75 -5.90 6.67
CA THR A 97 -11.44 -6.40 5.33
C THR A 97 -10.98 -5.30 4.38
N ASN A 98 -11.27 -4.03 4.68
CA ASN A 98 -10.89 -2.89 3.85
C ASN A 98 -10.27 -1.77 4.70
N MET A 99 -9.01 -1.44 4.40
CA MET A 99 -8.21 -0.35 5.00
C MET A 99 -7.78 0.69 3.95
N ASP A 100 -8.56 0.88 2.89
CA ASP A 100 -8.26 1.88 1.87
C ASP A 100 -8.31 3.29 2.48
N GLY A 101 -7.27 4.09 2.21
CA GLY A 101 -7.27 5.51 2.54
C GLY A 101 -7.42 5.88 4.03
N VAL A 102 -7.25 4.93 4.97
CA VAL A 102 -7.48 5.16 6.42
C VAL A 102 -6.79 6.43 6.90
N PHE A 103 -5.54 6.68 6.48
CA PHE A 103 -4.72 7.85 6.82
C PHE A 103 -4.30 8.65 5.58
N PHE A 104 -5.08 8.59 4.50
CA PHE A 104 -4.82 9.39 3.30
C PHE A 104 -4.72 10.87 3.67
N GLY A 105 -3.64 11.56 3.33
CA GLY A 105 -3.44 12.98 3.61
C GLY A 105 -3.21 13.31 5.09
N ALA A 106 -3.07 12.33 5.99
CA ALA A 106 -2.80 12.56 7.40
C ALA A 106 -1.30 12.88 7.61
N THR A 107 -0.88 14.07 7.16
CA THR A 107 0.53 14.46 6.97
C THR A 107 1.38 14.37 8.23
N LYS A 108 0.78 14.54 9.42
CA LYS A 108 1.47 14.45 10.71
C LYS A 108 1.43 13.07 11.36
N PHE A 109 0.53 12.18 10.92
CA PHE A 109 0.22 10.94 11.62
C PHE A 109 1.45 10.01 11.72
N ASN A 110 1.70 9.54 12.94
CA ASN A 110 2.73 8.55 13.28
C ASN A 110 2.33 7.76 14.55
N GLY A 111 1.03 7.60 14.80
CA GLY A 111 0.50 6.93 15.98
C GLY A 111 0.71 5.41 15.96
N ASP A 112 0.68 4.78 17.14
CA ASP A 112 0.85 3.33 17.27
C ASP A 112 -0.37 2.56 16.71
N ILE A 113 -0.11 1.73 15.71
CA ILE A 113 -1.05 0.80 15.08
C ILE A 113 -0.43 -0.60 14.96
N SER A 114 0.64 -0.87 15.72
CA SER A 114 1.41 -2.11 15.67
C SER A 114 0.59 -3.35 16.09
N LYS A 115 -0.43 -3.15 16.92
CA LYS A 115 -1.33 -4.20 17.43
C LYS A 115 -2.55 -4.46 16.53
N TRP A 116 -2.72 -3.71 15.44
CA TRP A 116 -3.83 -3.96 14.53
C TRP A 116 -3.71 -5.34 13.87
N ASN A 117 -4.81 -6.09 13.91
CA ASN A 117 -4.93 -7.37 13.25
C ASN A 117 -5.35 -7.17 11.79
N THR A 118 -4.41 -7.33 10.87
CA THR A 118 -4.62 -7.17 9.42
C THR A 118 -4.94 -8.48 8.69
N SER A 119 -5.09 -9.60 9.41
CA SER A 119 -5.17 -10.94 8.81
C SER A 119 -6.36 -11.16 7.87
N LYS A 120 -7.45 -10.39 7.98
CA LYS A 120 -8.62 -10.45 7.06
C LYS A 120 -8.63 -9.35 6.00
N VAL A 121 -7.68 -8.42 6.05
CA VAL A 121 -7.63 -7.26 5.15
C VAL A 121 -7.36 -7.74 3.73
N LYS A 122 -8.15 -7.23 2.78
CA LYS A 122 -8.07 -7.52 1.35
C LYS A 122 -7.45 -6.38 0.55
N THR A 123 -7.61 -5.15 1.02
CA THR A 123 -7.09 -3.95 0.33
C THR A 123 -6.61 -2.90 1.34
N MET A 124 -5.50 -2.25 0.99
CA MET A 124 -4.85 -1.17 1.75
C MET A 124 -4.52 0.01 0.85
N LYS A 125 -5.29 0.20 -0.24
CA LYS A 125 -4.98 1.17 -1.28
C LYS A 125 -4.93 2.58 -0.70
N ASN A 126 -3.90 3.35 -1.05
CA ASN A 126 -3.69 4.73 -0.60
C ASN A 126 -3.69 4.92 0.94
N MET A 127 -3.54 3.87 1.77
CA MET A 127 -3.76 3.98 3.22
C MET A 127 -2.91 5.07 3.88
N PHE A 128 -1.66 5.23 3.44
CA PHE A 128 -0.71 6.25 3.91
C PHE A 128 -0.29 7.22 2.80
N ASP A 129 -1.12 7.39 1.76
CA ASP A 129 -0.86 8.40 0.73
C ASP A 129 -0.72 9.77 1.39
N THR A 130 0.40 10.47 1.20
CA THR A 130 0.64 11.81 1.74
C THR A 130 0.67 11.85 3.28
N ALA A 131 0.83 10.70 3.94
CA ALA A 131 1.17 10.63 5.36
C ALA A 131 2.67 10.88 5.56
N ASN A 132 3.12 12.11 5.27
CA ASN A 132 4.55 12.46 5.16
C ASN A 132 5.42 12.02 6.34
N ASN A 133 4.88 12.09 7.55
CA ASN A 133 5.57 11.74 8.80
C ASN A 133 5.44 10.27 9.22
N PHE A 134 4.63 9.47 8.52
CA PHE A 134 4.35 8.10 8.94
C PHE A 134 5.59 7.23 8.88
N ASN A 135 5.93 6.63 10.02
CA ASN A 135 7.02 5.69 10.21
C ASN A 135 6.77 4.79 11.45
N ALA A 136 5.50 4.53 11.81
CA ALA A 136 5.15 3.69 12.95
C ALA A 136 5.37 2.19 12.62
N ASP A 137 5.70 1.38 13.63
CA ASP A 137 5.98 -0.05 13.43
C ASP A 137 4.74 -0.81 12.92
N ILE A 138 4.90 -1.42 11.74
CA ILE A 138 3.92 -2.28 11.07
C ILE A 138 4.53 -3.63 10.65
N SER A 139 5.70 -3.96 11.21
CA SER A 139 6.46 -5.16 10.87
C SER A 139 5.71 -6.47 11.17
N LYS A 140 4.79 -6.44 12.15
CA LYS A 140 3.99 -7.59 12.60
C LYS A 140 2.67 -7.78 11.86
N TRP A 141 2.34 -6.90 10.92
CA TRP A 141 1.10 -7.02 10.16
C TRP A 141 1.09 -8.28 9.29
N ASN A 142 -0.06 -8.97 9.27
CA ASN A 142 -0.29 -10.11 8.41
C ASN A 142 -0.99 -9.65 7.12
N VAL A 143 -0.21 -9.49 6.05
CA VAL A 143 -0.71 -9.05 4.75
C VAL A 143 -0.98 -10.19 3.75
N SER A 144 -0.95 -11.45 4.20
CA SER A 144 -1.11 -12.63 3.33
C SER A 144 -2.46 -12.69 2.60
N ASN A 145 -3.49 -11.98 3.08
CA ASN A 145 -4.81 -11.90 2.46
C ASN A 145 -5.01 -10.67 1.58
N VAL A 146 -4.06 -9.73 1.58
CA VAL A 146 -4.14 -8.49 0.81
C VAL A 146 -3.88 -8.81 -0.66
N THR A 147 -4.70 -8.25 -1.55
CA THR A 147 -4.56 -8.40 -3.00
C THR A 147 -4.20 -7.09 -3.70
N ASN A 148 -4.47 -5.94 -3.06
CA ASN A 148 -4.20 -4.59 -3.58
C ASN A 148 -3.46 -3.73 -2.53
N MET A 149 -2.24 -3.30 -2.90
CA MET A 149 -1.42 -2.33 -2.16
C MET A 149 -1.04 -1.11 -3.02
N ASP A 150 -1.88 -0.78 -4.00
CA ASP A 150 -1.64 0.39 -4.85
C ASP A 150 -1.47 1.64 -3.99
N PHE A 151 -0.35 2.33 -4.21
CA PHE A 151 -0.02 3.60 -3.59
C PHE A 151 -0.05 3.57 -2.05
N LEU A 152 0.22 2.43 -1.41
CA LEU A 152 0.15 2.30 0.04
C LEU A 152 0.94 3.37 0.80
N PHE A 153 2.18 3.64 0.39
CA PHE A 153 3.10 4.61 1.01
C PHE A 153 3.47 5.76 0.07
N ILE A 154 2.62 6.08 -0.92
CA ILE A 154 2.91 7.19 -1.82
C ILE A 154 3.09 8.49 -1.01
N ARG A 155 4.17 9.25 -1.24
CA ARG A 155 4.50 10.49 -0.51
C ARG A 155 4.65 10.35 1.01
N ALA A 156 4.71 9.13 1.56
CA ALA A 156 5.07 8.88 2.96
C ALA A 156 6.58 9.06 3.15
N SER A 157 7.05 10.31 3.05
CA SER A 157 8.46 10.67 2.85
C SER A 157 9.43 10.16 3.93
N LYS A 158 8.96 9.96 5.16
CA LYS A 158 9.75 9.44 6.28
C LYS A 158 9.66 7.92 6.47
N PHE A 159 8.79 7.24 5.73
CA PHE A 159 8.57 5.80 5.90
C PHE A 159 9.84 5.01 5.55
N ASN A 160 10.31 4.22 6.51
CA ASN A 160 11.48 3.36 6.37
C ASN A 160 11.43 2.14 7.33
N GLN A 161 10.23 1.65 7.64
CA GLN A 161 10.04 0.52 8.55
C GLN A 161 10.32 -0.83 7.90
N ASN A 162 10.86 -1.77 8.69
CA ASN A 162 11.17 -3.11 8.20
C ASN A 162 9.87 -3.90 7.92
N ILE A 163 9.66 -4.20 6.64
CA ILE A 163 8.52 -4.96 6.11
C ILE A 163 8.98 -6.20 5.33
N SER A 164 10.20 -6.68 5.60
CA SER A 164 10.77 -7.85 4.92
C SER A 164 9.97 -9.13 5.16
N ASN A 165 9.31 -9.24 6.33
CA ASN A 165 8.55 -10.40 6.77
C ASN A 165 7.12 -10.46 6.20
N TRP A 166 6.70 -9.47 5.42
CA TRP A 166 5.38 -9.44 4.82
C TRP A 166 5.21 -10.56 3.78
N LYS A 167 4.12 -11.32 3.93
CA LYS A 167 3.72 -12.40 3.02
C LYS A 167 2.90 -11.84 1.86
N THR A 168 3.51 -11.70 0.69
CA THR A 168 2.91 -10.99 -0.46
C THR A 168 2.41 -11.91 -1.58
N GLU A 169 2.30 -13.22 -1.35
CA GLU A 169 1.95 -14.22 -2.37
C GLU A 169 0.57 -14.04 -3.03
N ASN A 170 -0.30 -13.22 -2.44
CA ASN A 170 -1.63 -12.91 -2.97
C ASN A 170 -1.76 -11.49 -3.55
N LEU A 171 -0.70 -10.67 -3.49
CA LEU A 171 -0.72 -9.37 -4.15
C LEU A 171 -0.86 -9.53 -5.65
N THR A 172 -1.78 -8.76 -6.23
CA THR A 172 -2.02 -8.68 -7.68
C THR A 172 -1.57 -7.34 -8.26
N THR A 173 -1.48 -6.31 -7.40
CA THR A 173 -1.01 -4.99 -7.78
C THR A 173 -0.34 -4.27 -6.61
N MET A 174 0.70 -3.48 -6.93
CA MET A 174 1.52 -2.69 -6.01
C MET A 174 1.96 -1.38 -6.67
N ARG A 175 1.12 -0.85 -7.56
CA ARG A 175 1.43 0.32 -8.38
C ARG A 175 1.79 1.49 -7.47
N GLY A 176 2.95 2.11 -7.69
CA GLY A 176 3.37 3.28 -6.91
C GLY A 176 3.46 3.09 -5.40
N ILE A 177 3.59 1.85 -4.90
CA ILE A 177 3.57 1.55 -3.46
C ILE A 177 4.57 2.38 -2.63
N PHE A 178 5.75 2.69 -3.17
CA PHE A 178 6.77 3.57 -2.54
C PHE A 178 7.03 4.85 -3.33
N LYS A 179 6.10 5.27 -4.20
CA LYS A 179 6.29 6.51 -4.97
C LYS A 179 6.48 7.70 -4.03
N ASP A 180 7.56 8.46 -4.17
CA ASP A 180 7.94 9.61 -3.34
C ASP A 180 8.14 9.26 -1.84
N ALA A 181 8.29 7.98 -1.48
CA ALA A 181 8.72 7.54 -0.16
C ALA A 181 10.23 7.74 -0.02
N ALA A 182 10.67 9.00 0.01
CA ALA A 182 12.06 9.40 -0.21
C ALA A 182 13.09 8.73 0.73
N SER A 183 12.69 8.36 1.95
CA SER A 183 13.55 7.72 2.94
C SER A 183 13.60 6.20 2.87
N PHE A 184 12.72 5.56 2.10
CA PHE A 184 12.56 4.10 2.10
C PHE A 184 13.78 3.39 1.51
N ASN A 185 14.37 2.48 2.29
CA ASN A 185 15.53 1.66 1.87
C ASN A 185 15.58 0.33 2.65
N GLN A 186 14.45 -0.35 2.82
CA GLN A 186 14.37 -1.61 3.55
C GLN A 186 14.38 -2.83 2.63
N ASN A 187 14.99 -3.93 3.10
CA ASN A 187 15.10 -5.16 2.34
C ASN A 187 13.72 -5.76 2.05
N ILE A 188 13.38 -5.86 0.77
CA ILE A 188 12.13 -6.45 0.25
C ILE A 188 12.41 -7.54 -0.79
N SER A 189 13.63 -8.10 -0.79
CA SER A 189 14.01 -9.22 -1.66
C SER A 189 13.11 -10.45 -1.44
N GLY A 190 12.59 -10.64 -0.23
CA GLY A 190 11.71 -11.77 0.11
C GLY A 190 10.29 -11.70 -0.48
N TRP A 191 9.89 -10.56 -1.03
CA TRP A 191 8.53 -10.38 -1.55
C TRP A 191 8.27 -11.27 -2.77
N LYS A 192 7.10 -11.91 -2.79
CA LYS A 192 6.59 -12.67 -3.93
C LYS A 192 5.87 -11.73 -4.89
N THR A 193 6.36 -11.65 -6.13
CA THR A 193 5.89 -10.72 -7.16
C THR A 193 5.32 -11.39 -8.42
N SER A 194 5.29 -12.73 -8.46
CA SER A 194 4.93 -13.51 -9.65
C SER A 194 3.50 -13.28 -10.17
N LYS A 195 2.58 -12.75 -9.35
CA LYS A 195 1.20 -12.41 -9.76
C LYS A 195 1.03 -10.95 -10.20
N ILE A 196 2.05 -10.11 -10.06
CA ILE A 196 1.96 -8.67 -10.36
C ILE A 196 2.05 -8.44 -11.86
N THR A 197 1.11 -7.66 -12.41
CA THR A 197 1.10 -7.28 -13.83
C THR A 197 1.44 -5.81 -14.09
N ASP A 198 1.32 -4.95 -13.08
CA ASP A 198 1.61 -3.50 -13.13
C ASP A 198 2.60 -3.12 -12.03
N MET A 199 3.82 -2.73 -12.43
CA MET A 199 4.87 -2.20 -11.56
C MET A 199 5.18 -0.73 -11.86
N ALA A 200 4.23 -0.02 -12.48
CA ALA A 200 4.42 1.39 -12.77
C ALA A 200 4.67 2.19 -11.47
N SER A 201 5.72 3.00 -11.51
CA SER A 201 6.09 3.95 -10.47
C SER A 201 6.40 3.37 -9.08
N VAL A 202 6.62 2.06 -8.91
CA VAL A 202 6.83 1.41 -7.60
C VAL A 202 7.84 2.15 -6.72
N PHE A 203 8.98 2.58 -7.27
CA PHE A 203 10.04 3.31 -6.56
C PHE A 203 10.25 4.74 -7.08
N ASN A 204 9.33 5.28 -7.88
CA ASN A 204 9.46 6.63 -8.44
C ASN A 204 9.69 7.65 -7.32
N GLY A 205 10.82 8.35 -7.26
CA GLY A 205 11.11 9.32 -6.21
C GLY A 205 11.48 8.72 -4.85
N ALA A 206 11.64 7.40 -4.72
CA ALA A 206 12.20 6.74 -3.54
C ALA A 206 13.72 6.94 -3.48
N LYS A 207 14.15 8.18 -3.24
CA LYS A 207 15.53 8.67 -3.48
C LYS A 207 16.62 7.79 -2.87
N LYS A 208 16.41 7.24 -1.67
CA LYS A 208 17.39 6.41 -0.94
C LYS A 208 17.35 4.92 -1.26
N PHE A 209 16.39 4.45 -2.05
CA PHE A 209 16.19 3.02 -2.28
C PHE A 209 17.35 2.43 -3.09
N ASN A 210 18.05 1.45 -2.51
CA ASN A 210 19.13 0.71 -3.16
C ASN A 210 19.24 -0.73 -2.61
N GLN A 211 18.13 -1.48 -2.65
CA GLN A 211 18.07 -2.85 -2.13
C GLN A 211 18.09 -3.88 -3.26
N GLU A 212 18.48 -5.10 -2.93
CA GLU A 212 18.51 -6.22 -3.87
C GLU A 212 17.08 -6.68 -4.20
N ILE A 213 16.69 -6.53 -5.46
CA ILE A 213 15.39 -6.97 -6.00
C ILE A 213 15.53 -7.79 -7.29
N GLY A 214 16.77 -8.22 -7.60
CA GLY A 214 17.06 -9.04 -8.78
C GLY A 214 16.38 -10.41 -8.78
N ASN A 215 15.93 -10.87 -7.61
CA ASN A 215 15.23 -12.13 -7.41
C ASN A 215 13.71 -12.04 -7.58
N TRP A 216 13.16 -10.84 -7.82
CA TRP A 216 11.73 -10.68 -8.12
C TRP A 216 11.35 -11.35 -9.44
N ASP A 217 10.20 -12.04 -9.43
CA ASP A 217 9.61 -12.59 -10.65
C ASP A 217 8.76 -11.52 -11.34
N VAL A 218 9.31 -10.94 -12.39
CA VAL A 218 8.64 -9.91 -13.21
C VAL A 218 8.08 -10.47 -14.53
N SER A 219 8.02 -11.80 -14.69
CA SER A 219 7.66 -12.44 -15.96
C SER A 219 6.21 -12.20 -16.41
N ASN A 220 5.34 -11.74 -15.51
CA ASN A 220 3.95 -11.35 -15.79
C ASN A 220 3.73 -9.84 -15.91
N VAL A 221 4.77 -9.02 -15.69
CA VAL A 221 4.65 -7.57 -15.71
C VAL A 221 4.51 -7.06 -17.14
N THR A 222 3.57 -6.14 -17.34
CA THR A 222 3.28 -5.50 -18.64
C THR A 222 3.62 -4.01 -18.66
N ASP A 223 3.62 -3.34 -17.50
CA ASP A 223 3.94 -1.91 -17.35
C ASP A 223 5.00 -1.70 -16.25
N MET A 224 6.14 -1.12 -16.64
CA MET A 224 7.23 -0.70 -15.75
C MET A 224 7.48 0.81 -15.84
N SER A 225 6.52 1.58 -16.33
CA SER A 225 6.67 3.02 -16.56
C SER A 225 6.99 3.74 -15.24
N ASN A 226 8.03 4.57 -15.27
CA ASN A 226 8.53 5.36 -14.16
C ASN A 226 9.00 4.53 -12.94
N MET A 227 9.22 3.21 -13.06
CA MET A 227 9.48 2.35 -11.91
C MET A 227 10.62 2.85 -11.01
N PHE A 228 11.72 3.33 -11.60
CA PHE A 228 12.88 3.91 -10.91
C PHE A 228 13.13 5.38 -11.27
N GLN A 229 12.11 6.08 -11.75
CA GLN A 229 12.23 7.51 -12.06
C GLN A 229 12.63 8.27 -10.79
N ASN A 230 13.64 9.13 -10.84
CA ASN A 230 14.16 9.87 -9.68
C ASN A 230 14.63 8.98 -8.48
N THR A 231 14.87 7.67 -8.67
CA THR A 231 15.42 6.78 -7.63
C THR A 231 16.94 6.91 -7.61
N ASN A 232 17.44 8.05 -7.12
CA ASN A 232 18.81 8.50 -7.37
C ASN A 232 19.90 7.50 -6.94
N GLU A 233 19.68 6.78 -5.83
CA GLU A 233 20.66 5.86 -5.25
C GLU A 233 20.62 4.44 -5.82
N PHE A 234 19.60 4.10 -6.62
CA PHE A 234 19.40 2.71 -7.05
C PHE A 234 20.48 2.24 -8.03
N ASN A 235 21.15 1.15 -7.68
CA ASN A 235 22.08 0.43 -8.55
C ASN A 235 21.99 -1.09 -8.32
N GLY A 236 20.83 -1.60 -7.91
CA GLY A 236 20.62 -3.02 -7.64
C GLY A 236 20.62 -3.86 -8.92
N ASN A 237 21.30 -5.01 -8.90
CA ASN A 237 21.40 -5.90 -10.06
C ASN A 237 20.02 -6.49 -10.43
N ILE A 238 19.58 -6.19 -11.66
CA ILE A 238 18.31 -6.65 -12.24
C ILE A 238 18.52 -7.35 -13.60
N LYS A 239 19.76 -7.78 -13.88
CA LYS A 239 20.14 -8.44 -15.14
C LYS A 239 19.20 -9.61 -15.48
N ASN A 240 18.84 -10.42 -14.48
CA ASN A 240 18.09 -11.66 -14.65
C ASN A 240 16.57 -11.50 -14.75
N TRP A 241 16.05 -10.26 -14.75
CA TRP A 241 14.63 -10.02 -14.91
C TRP A 241 14.10 -10.47 -16.28
N LYS A 242 13.03 -11.26 -16.27
CA LYS A 242 12.36 -11.73 -17.48
C LYS A 242 11.33 -10.70 -17.95
N VAL A 243 11.74 -9.77 -18.80
CA VAL A 243 10.89 -8.64 -19.25
C VAL A 243 10.10 -8.91 -20.55
N THR A 244 9.99 -10.16 -20.99
CA THR A 244 9.40 -10.52 -22.29
C THR A 244 7.95 -10.08 -22.49
N LYS A 245 7.17 -9.87 -21.41
CA LYS A 245 5.78 -9.39 -21.49
C LYS A 245 5.64 -7.88 -21.31
N VAL A 246 6.73 -7.17 -21.00
CA VAL A 246 6.68 -5.73 -20.75
C VAL A 246 6.41 -5.00 -22.06
N THR A 247 5.41 -4.12 -22.04
CA THR A 247 5.01 -3.30 -23.18
C THR A 247 5.34 -1.82 -22.99
N LYS A 248 5.49 -1.35 -21.74
CA LYS A 248 5.74 0.07 -21.42
C LYS A 248 6.91 0.23 -20.45
N MET A 249 7.91 1.04 -20.84
CA MET A 249 9.10 1.38 -20.05
C MET A 249 9.38 2.89 -20.06
N ASN A 250 8.35 3.73 -20.22
CA ASN A 250 8.53 5.19 -20.23
C ASN A 250 9.16 5.67 -18.91
N ASN A 251 10.17 6.52 -19.00
CA ASN A 251 10.86 7.14 -17.88
C ASN A 251 11.40 6.16 -16.82
N MET A 252 11.58 4.87 -17.17
CA MET A 252 11.87 3.82 -16.17
C MET A 252 13.08 4.14 -15.29
N PHE A 253 14.15 4.70 -15.86
CA PHE A 253 15.37 5.12 -15.18
C PHE A 253 15.65 6.62 -15.35
N GLU A 254 14.66 7.43 -15.71
CA GLU A 254 14.86 8.88 -15.81
C GLU A 254 15.35 9.44 -14.47
N ASN A 255 16.48 10.14 -14.47
CA ASN A 255 17.13 10.69 -13.28
C ASN A 255 17.53 9.64 -12.22
N ALA A 256 17.69 8.36 -12.60
CA ALA A 256 18.29 7.32 -11.76
C ALA A 256 19.82 7.46 -11.76
N LEU A 257 20.31 8.46 -11.03
CA LEU A 257 21.68 8.98 -11.15
C LEU A 257 22.81 7.94 -11.03
N LYS A 258 22.65 6.91 -10.18
CA LYS A 258 23.66 5.88 -9.92
C LYS A 258 23.45 4.57 -10.69
N PHE A 259 22.34 4.41 -11.42
CA PHE A 259 22.02 3.14 -12.05
C PHE A 259 22.98 2.85 -13.22
N ASN A 260 23.71 1.75 -13.16
CA ASN A 260 24.61 1.31 -14.23
C ASN A 260 24.73 -0.22 -14.31
N GLN A 261 23.65 -0.96 -14.02
CA GLN A 261 23.65 -2.42 -14.08
C GLN A 261 23.43 -2.93 -15.49
N ASP A 262 24.12 -4.03 -15.84
CA ASP A 262 23.97 -4.71 -17.13
C ASP A 262 22.55 -5.25 -17.33
N ILE A 263 21.87 -4.69 -18.33
CA ILE A 263 20.53 -5.07 -18.79
C ILE A 263 20.54 -5.41 -20.30
N SER A 264 21.72 -5.66 -20.86
CA SER A 264 21.92 -5.97 -22.28
C SER A 264 21.15 -7.21 -22.74
N ILE A 265 20.92 -8.17 -21.82
CA ILE A 265 20.26 -9.45 -22.09
C ILE A 265 18.73 -9.39 -22.08
N TRP A 266 18.14 -8.26 -21.73
CA TRP A 266 16.68 -8.11 -21.67
C TRP A 266 16.03 -8.28 -23.04
N ASP A 267 15.03 -9.16 -23.13
CA ASP A 267 14.20 -9.29 -24.34
C ASP A 267 13.14 -8.19 -24.38
N THR A 268 13.45 -7.12 -25.11
CA THR A 268 12.61 -5.93 -25.29
C THR A 268 11.64 -6.02 -26.47
N SER A 269 11.51 -7.19 -27.12
CA SER A 269 10.75 -7.36 -28.37
C SER A 269 9.26 -7.00 -28.31
N ASN A 270 8.66 -6.97 -27.12
CA ASN A 270 7.26 -6.56 -26.91
C ASN A 270 7.09 -5.12 -26.42
N VAL A 271 8.18 -4.40 -26.16
CA VAL A 271 8.09 -3.01 -25.69
C VAL A 271 7.62 -2.10 -26.82
N THR A 272 6.65 -1.26 -26.51
CA THR A 272 6.03 -0.30 -27.43
C THR A 272 6.41 1.15 -27.12
N THR A 273 6.77 1.47 -25.87
CA THR A 273 7.12 2.83 -25.46
C THR A 273 8.31 2.87 -24.50
N MET A 274 9.32 3.70 -24.82
CA MET A 274 10.55 3.95 -24.06
C MET A 274 10.88 5.46 -24.01
N LYS A 275 9.87 6.33 -23.95
CA LYS A 275 10.07 7.78 -23.82
C LYS A 275 10.92 8.08 -22.58
N SER A 276 11.96 8.89 -22.72
CA SER A 276 12.87 9.32 -21.64
C SER A 276 13.44 8.19 -20.78
N MET A 277 13.58 6.97 -21.30
CA MET A 277 13.92 5.79 -20.48
C MET A 277 15.15 5.98 -19.58
N PHE A 278 16.17 6.68 -20.08
CA PHE A 278 17.45 7.01 -19.43
C PHE A 278 17.75 8.52 -19.44
N THR A 279 16.75 9.39 -19.61
CA THR A 279 16.96 10.85 -19.51
C THR A 279 17.62 11.18 -18.17
N ASP A 280 18.73 11.91 -18.18
CA ASP A 280 19.50 12.29 -16.99
C ASP A 280 19.98 11.09 -16.11
N ALA A 281 20.03 9.86 -16.63
CA ALA A 281 20.62 8.69 -15.96
C ALA A 281 22.15 8.72 -16.07
N LYS A 282 22.79 9.65 -15.35
CA LYS A 282 24.19 10.07 -15.58
C LYS A 282 25.24 8.95 -15.52
N ALA A 283 25.06 7.93 -14.68
CA ALA A 283 26.02 6.83 -14.56
C ALA A 283 25.87 5.75 -15.63
N PHE A 284 24.76 5.71 -16.36
CA PHE A 284 24.45 4.57 -17.22
C PHE A 284 25.30 4.57 -18.50
N ASN A 285 26.01 3.47 -18.75
CA ASN A 285 26.88 3.32 -19.93
C ASN A 285 26.90 1.89 -20.53
N GLN A 286 25.87 1.08 -20.27
CA GLN A 286 25.82 -0.33 -20.71
C GLN A 286 25.51 -0.52 -22.19
N ASP A 287 25.99 -1.60 -22.81
CA ASP A 287 25.73 -1.91 -24.23
C ASP A 287 24.33 -2.52 -24.47
N LEU A 288 23.48 -1.76 -25.16
CA LEU A 288 22.09 -2.09 -25.49
C LEU A 288 21.89 -2.38 -26.99
N LYS A 289 22.95 -2.48 -27.80
CA LYS A 289 22.83 -2.67 -29.26
C LYS A 289 21.94 -3.84 -29.69
N ASN A 290 21.88 -4.89 -28.85
CA ASN A 290 21.14 -6.11 -29.13
C ASN A 290 19.66 -6.07 -28.71
N TRP A 291 19.18 -4.95 -28.16
CA TRP A 291 17.77 -4.79 -27.83
C TRP A 291 16.89 -4.79 -29.08
N LYS A 292 15.78 -5.54 -29.03
CA LYS A 292 14.79 -5.65 -30.10
C LYS A 292 13.74 -4.56 -29.95
N VAL A 293 13.81 -3.53 -30.78
CA VAL A 293 13.02 -2.30 -30.61
C VAL A 293 12.06 -2.00 -31.77
N ASP A 294 11.78 -2.99 -32.62
CA ASP A 294 10.96 -2.81 -33.82
C ASP A 294 9.55 -2.29 -33.50
N LYS A 295 8.96 -2.78 -32.40
CA LYS A 295 7.63 -2.36 -31.92
C LYS A 295 7.59 -1.02 -31.19
N VAL A 296 8.75 -0.42 -30.87
CA VAL A 296 8.80 0.83 -30.10
C VAL A 296 8.33 2.00 -30.96
N THR A 297 7.17 2.57 -30.65
CA THR A 297 6.58 3.70 -31.39
C THR A 297 6.95 5.05 -30.78
N ASN A 298 7.28 5.09 -29.48
CA ASN A 298 7.69 6.32 -28.79
C ASN A 298 8.99 6.09 -28.01
N HIS A 299 10.05 6.80 -28.40
CA HIS A 299 11.37 6.79 -27.77
C HIS A 299 11.95 8.22 -27.66
N GLN A 300 11.07 9.23 -27.62
CA GLN A 300 11.50 10.62 -27.48
C GLN A 300 12.36 10.80 -26.23
N TYR A 301 13.47 11.53 -26.35
CA TYR A 301 14.41 11.79 -25.27
C TYR A 301 15.04 10.54 -24.63
N PHE A 302 15.04 9.37 -25.30
CA PHE A 302 15.46 8.07 -24.74
C PHE A 302 16.63 8.13 -23.73
N ASN A 303 17.70 8.87 -24.04
CA ASN A 303 18.91 9.00 -23.24
C ASN A 303 19.40 10.46 -23.12
N ASN A 304 18.49 11.44 -23.14
CA ASN A 304 18.88 12.85 -23.18
C ASN A 304 19.47 13.34 -21.84
N ILE A 305 20.66 13.93 -21.85
CA ILE A 305 21.30 14.54 -20.67
C ILE A 305 21.13 16.06 -20.75
N ASN A 306 20.56 16.69 -19.71
CA ASN A 306 20.26 18.13 -19.63
C ASN A 306 19.26 18.67 -20.67
N ARG A 307 18.55 17.82 -21.42
CA ARG A 307 17.67 18.23 -22.53
C ARG A 307 18.39 19.05 -23.62
N LYS A 308 19.73 18.94 -23.68
CA LYS A 308 20.59 19.57 -24.70
C LYS A 308 21.12 18.48 -25.62
N GLU A 309 21.11 18.71 -26.93
CA GLU A 309 21.67 17.77 -27.89
C GLU A 309 23.19 17.66 -27.69
N ASN A 310 23.65 16.58 -27.05
CA ASN A 310 24.82 15.77 -27.44
C ASN A 310 25.46 15.02 -26.26
N GLU A 311 25.31 13.70 -26.31
CA GLU A 311 26.39 12.70 -26.20
C GLU A 311 25.86 11.50 -27.00
N THR A 312 26.49 11.17 -28.13
CA THR A 312 25.98 10.09 -28.98
C THR A 312 26.29 8.76 -28.32
N TRP A 313 25.35 8.22 -27.55
CA TRP A 313 25.42 6.82 -27.11
C TRP A 313 25.54 5.94 -28.36
N THR A 314 26.72 5.36 -28.58
CA THR A 314 26.99 4.51 -29.75
C THR A 314 26.50 3.08 -29.53
N ASN A 315 26.22 2.74 -28.28
CA ASN A 315 25.87 1.46 -27.71
C ASN A 315 24.35 1.26 -27.51
N ILE A 316 23.52 1.93 -28.31
CA ILE A 316 22.07 1.76 -28.32
C ILE A 316 21.57 1.24 -29.67
N PRO A 317 20.35 0.70 -29.76
CA PRO A 317 19.74 0.30 -31.02
C PRO A 317 19.74 1.44 -32.04
N ILE A 318 20.00 1.11 -33.31
CA ILE A 318 20.11 2.10 -34.41
C ILE A 318 18.87 3.00 -34.49
N LYS A 319 17.68 2.44 -34.23
CA LYS A 319 16.40 3.16 -34.21
C LYS A 319 16.38 4.35 -33.24
N PHE A 320 17.15 4.31 -32.17
CA PHE A 320 17.17 5.35 -31.13
C PHE A 320 18.31 6.36 -31.30
N LYS A 321 19.25 6.09 -32.21
CA LYS A 321 20.32 7.05 -32.52
C LYS A 321 19.66 8.25 -33.20
N ALA A 322 19.80 9.43 -32.61
CA ALA A 322 19.37 10.67 -33.26
C ALA A 322 20.05 10.74 -34.63
N LYS A 323 19.28 10.95 -35.70
CA LYS A 323 19.86 11.31 -36.99
C LYS A 323 20.57 12.64 -36.77
N LYS A 324 21.91 12.68 -36.84
CA LYS A 324 22.62 13.93 -37.08
C LYS A 324 22.02 14.51 -38.36
N LYS A 325 21.26 15.59 -38.24
CA LYS A 325 21.00 16.47 -39.38
C LYS A 325 22.22 17.32 -39.58
#